data_AF-A0A355F9N0-F1
#
_entry.id   AF-A0A355F9N0-F1
#
_cell.length_a   1.000
_cell.length_b   1.000
_cell.length_c   1.000
_cell.angle_alpha   90.00
_cell.angle_beta   90.00
_cell.angle_gamma   90.00
#
_symmetry.space_group_name_H-M   'P 1'
#
loop_
_entity.id
_entity.type
_entity.pdbx_description
1 polymer ?
#
loop_
_entity_poly.entity_id
_entity_poly.type
_entity_poly.pdbx_seq_one_letter_code
_entity_poly.pdbx_strand_id
1 'polypeptide(L)'
;MEQRPSPCTHLDHLAVVAPTLDAGSRFVREALGVEVQEGGSHPRMGTHNRLLRLGDFVYLEVIAPDPAASGVERRRWFDLDAITPWTPPRLAAWIARTGDIRAACAACVEDLGTVEPMS
;
A
#
# COMPACT_ATOMS: atom_id res chain seq x y z
N MET A 1 -14.58 15.68 31.07
CA MET A 1 -14.24 14.68 30.03
C MET A 1 -13.09 15.27 29.25
N GLU A 2 -11.85 14.91 29.58
CA GLU A 2 -10.68 15.47 28.88
C GLU A 2 -10.68 14.99 27.43
N GLN A 3 -10.68 15.94 26.49
CA GLN A 3 -10.53 15.65 25.07
C GLN A 3 -9.12 15.09 24.88
N ARG A 4 -9.01 13.78 24.64
CA ARG A 4 -7.76 13.18 24.17
C ARG A 4 -7.42 13.84 22.83
N PRO A 5 -6.20 14.37 22.64
CA PRO A 5 -5.85 15.01 21.37
C PRO A 5 -6.04 14.01 20.23
N SER A 6 -6.69 14.45 19.15
CA SER A 6 -6.83 13.64 17.95
C SER A 6 -5.43 13.27 17.44
N PRO A 7 -5.18 11.98 17.13
CA PRO A 7 -3.88 11.53 16.66
C PRO A 7 -3.53 12.20 15.34
N CYS A 8 -2.30 12.71 15.23
CA CYS A 8 -1.84 13.40 14.03
C CYS A 8 -1.48 12.40 12.94
N THR A 9 -2.16 12.48 11.80
CA THR A 9 -1.91 11.65 10.62
C THR A 9 -1.26 12.48 9.51
N HIS A 10 -0.41 11.83 8.71
CA HIS A 10 0.22 12.42 7.53
C HIS A 10 0.09 11.47 6.35
N LEU A 11 0.00 12.01 5.13
CA LEU A 11 0.13 11.20 3.93
C LEU A 11 1.51 10.52 3.93
N ASP A 12 1.49 9.20 3.75
CA ASP A 12 2.69 8.38 3.69
C ASP A 12 3.00 8.01 2.23
N HIS A 13 2.08 7.34 1.55
CA HIS A 13 2.25 7.01 0.14
C HIS A 13 0.93 6.84 -0.61
N LEU A 14 1.05 6.80 -1.93
CA LEU A 14 0.02 6.43 -2.87
C LEU A 14 0.28 5.01 -3.36
N ALA A 15 -0.74 4.16 -3.47
CA ALA A 15 -0.60 2.79 -3.95
C ALA A 15 -1.25 2.62 -5.32
N VAL A 16 -0.44 2.28 -6.32
CA VAL A 16 -0.87 1.76 -7.62
C VAL A 16 -0.86 0.24 -7.54
N VAL A 17 -2.02 -0.38 -7.74
CA VAL A 17 -2.12 -1.83 -7.85
C VAL A 17 -2.04 -2.26 -9.31
N ALA A 18 -1.44 -3.41 -9.55
CA ALA A 18 -1.31 -3.98 -10.89
C ALA A 18 -1.31 -5.51 -10.84
N PRO A 19 -1.66 -6.20 -11.95
CA PRO A 19 -1.53 -7.65 -12.04
C PRO A 19 -0.08 -8.13 -11.96
N THR A 20 0.89 -7.29 -12.37
CA THR A 20 2.33 -7.52 -12.23
C THR A 20 3.06 -6.21 -12.00
N LEU A 21 4.26 -6.25 -11.39
CA LEU A 21 5.10 -5.05 -11.26
C LEU A 21 5.47 -4.43 -12.60
N ASP A 22 5.67 -5.22 -13.64
CA ASP A 22 6.00 -4.71 -14.97
C ASP A 22 4.83 -3.95 -15.62
N ALA A 23 3.60 -4.45 -15.45
CA ALA A 23 2.41 -3.75 -15.89
C ALA A 23 2.23 -2.42 -15.13
N GLY A 24 2.39 -2.44 -13.81
CA GLY A 24 2.30 -1.24 -12.98
C GLY A 24 3.43 -0.23 -13.25
N SER A 25 4.66 -0.70 -13.48
CA SER A 25 5.81 0.16 -13.79
C SER A 25 5.62 0.86 -15.13
N ARG A 26 5.13 0.12 -16.14
CA ARG A 26 4.78 0.71 -17.44
C ARG A 26 3.71 1.78 -17.29
N PHE A 27 2.64 1.49 -16.55
CA PHE A 27 1.58 2.45 -16.29
C PHE A 27 2.09 3.74 -15.64
N VAL A 28 2.94 3.62 -14.61
CA VAL A 28 3.53 4.79 -13.93
C VAL A 28 4.45 5.57 -14.88
N ARG A 29 5.30 4.88 -15.64
CA ARG A 29 6.18 5.54 -16.61
C ARG A 29 5.39 6.27 -17.69
N GLU A 30 4.35 5.66 -18.24
CA GLU A 30 3.52 6.28 -19.27
C GLU A 30 2.80 7.54 -18.73
N ALA A 31 2.39 7.52 -17.46
CA ALA A 31 1.72 8.65 -16.84
C ALA A 31 2.69 9.78 -16.41
N LEU A 32 3.88 9.44 -15.90
CA LEU A 32 4.77 10.39 -15.20
C LEU A 32 6.13 10.60 -15.88
N GLY A 33 6.49 9.79 -16.88
CA GLY A 33 7.75 9.88 -17.61
C GLY A 33 8.99 9.41 -16.85
N VAL A 34 8.82 8.73 -15.70
CA VAL A 34 9.92 8.28 -14.82
C VAL A 34 9.81 6.79 -14.48
N GLU A 35 10.94 6.15 -14.24
CA GLU A 35 11.00 4.73 -13.85
C GLU A 35 10.90 4.57 -12.33
N VAL A 36 10.06 3.64 -11.90
CA VAL A 36 10.01 3.16 -10.51
C VAL A 36 11.24 2.30 -10.22
N GLN A 37 11.74 2.38 -9.00
CA GLN A 37 12.92 1.65 -8.53
C GLN A 37 12.50 0.34 -7.86
N GLU A 38 13.42 -0.63 -7.79
CA GLU A 38 13.20 -1.86 -7.05
C GLU A 38 12.84 -1.56 -5.58
N GLY A 39 11.79 -2.20 -5.10
CA GLY A 39 11.36 -2.13 -3.72
C GLY A 39 11.75 -3.41 -2.97
N GLY A 40 10.79 -4.00 -2.28
CA GLY A 40 10.95 -5.25 -1.54
C GLY A 40 9.77 -6.21 -1.74
N SER A 41 9.76 -7.24 -0.91
CA SER A 41 8.69 -8.22 -0.83
C SER A 41 8.06 -8.21 0.56
N HIS A 42 6.79 -8.59 0.63
CA HIS A 42 6.00 -8.71 1.85
C HIS A 42 5.51 -10.16 1.98
N PRO A 43 6.32 -11.09 2.52
CA PRO A 43 5.99 -12.52 2.54
C PRO A 43 4.64 -12.82 3.20
N ARG A 44 4.32 -12.15 4.31
CA ARG A 44 3.04 -12.31 5.02
C ARG A 44 1.82 -11.96 4.17
N MET A 45 1.99 -11.01 3.25
CA MET A 45 0.92 -10.55 2.36
C MET A 45 1.04 -11.15 0.96
N GLY A 46 2.09 -11.93 0.66
CA GLY A 46 2.35 -12.46 -0.68
C GLY A 46 2.34 -11.41 -1.78
N THR A 47 2.94 -10.25 -1.50
CA THR A 47 3.07 -9.13 -2.46
C THR A 47 4.53 -8.71 -2.59
N HIS A 48 4.83 -8.01 -3.68
CA HIS A 48 6.09 -7.31 -3.88
C HIS A 48 5.83 -5.93 -4.45
N ASN A 49 6.80 -5.02 -4.35
CA ASN A 49 6.62 -3.64 -4.78
C ASN A 49 7.81 -3.05 -5.56
N ARG A 50 7.52 -1.92 -6.20
CA ARG A 50 8.49 -0.96 -6.73
C ARG A 50 8.10 0.44 -6.26
N LEU A 51 9.09 1.31 -6.09
CA LEU A 51 8.92 2.58 -5.40
C LEU A 51 9.35 3.76 -6.27
N LEU A 52 8.61 4.87 -6.19
CA LEU A 52 9.00 6.16 -6.74
C LEU A 52 8.91 7.22 -5.64
N ARG A 53 10.03 7.85 -5.30
CA ARG A 53 10.06 8.95 -4.34
C ARG A 53 9.39 10.18 -4.95
N LEU A 54 8.42 10.77 -4.24
CA LEU A 54 7.70 12.00 -4.64
C LEU A 54 8.12 13.23 -3.81
N GLY A 55 8.91 13.04 -2.77
CA GLY A 55 9.43 14.08 -1.90
C GLY A 55 10.19 13.48 -0.73
N ASP A 56 10.41 14.25 0.32
CA ASP A 56 11.15 13.78 1.51
C ASP A 56 10.38 12.76 2.34
N PHE A 57 9.05 12.81 2.29
CA PHE A 57 8.19 12.02 3.17
C PHE A 57 7.09 11.25 2.44
N VAL A 58 6.97 11.40 1.12
CA VAL A 58 5.92 10.78 0.32
C VAL A 58 6.51 10.02 -0.85
N TYR A 59 5.96 8.84 -1.12
CA TYR A 59 6.32 8.02 -2.27
C TYR A 59 5.07 7.45 -2.97
N LEU A 60 5.27 6.93 -4.17
CA LEU A 60 4.31 6.11 -4.89
C LEU A 60 4.82 4.67 -4.87
N GLU A 61 3.96 3.76 -4.42
CA GLU A 61 4.17 2.33 -4.42
C GLU A 61 3.43 1.72 -5.61
N VAL A 62 4.14 0.98 -6.46
CA VAL A 62 3.53 0.00 -7.35
C VAL A 62 3.59 -1.34 -6.64
N ILE A 63 2.43 -1.93 -6.36
CA ILE A 63 2.31 -3.20 -5.63
C ILE A 63 1.54 -4.22 -6.46
N ALA A 64 2.00 -5.47 -6.43
CA ALA A 64 1.40 -6.60 -7.15
C ALA A 64 1.53 -7.90 -6.33
N PRO A 65 0.73 -8.94 -6.65
CA PRO A 65 0.92 -10.27 -6.09
C PRO A 65 2.32 -10.80 -6.45
N ASP A 66 3.05 -11.31 -5.46
CA ASP A 66 4.35 -11.93 -5.70
C ASP A 66 4.16 -13.34 -6.27
N PRO A 67 4.60 -13.64 -7.50
CA PRO A 67 4.46 -14.97 -8.10
C PRO A 67 5.27 -16.05 -7.37
N ALA A 68 6.26 -15.67 -6.56
CA ALA A 68 7.03 -16.60 -5.73
C ALA A 68 6.36 -16.87 -4.37
N ALA A 69 5.32 -16.12 -4.00
CA ALA A 69 4.64 -16.33 -2.72
C ALA A 69 3.81 -17.62 -2.73
N SER A 70 3.96 -18.41 -1.66
CA SER A 70 3.16 -19.60 -1.40
C SER A 70 2.54 -19.52 -0.01
N GLY A 71 1.40 -20.20 0.19
CA GLY A 71 0.76 -20.30 1.51
C GLY A 71 0.20 -18.97 2.06
N VAL A 72 -0.30 -18.08 1.21
CA VAL A 72 -0.94 -16.83 1.67
C VAL A 72 -2.32 -17.15 2.24
N GLU A 73 -2.43 -17.22 3.57
CA GLU A 73 -3.66 -17.58 4.28
C GLU A 73 -4.62 -16.39 4.51
N ARG A 74 -4.24 -15.19 4.07
CA ARG A 74 -4.98 -13.95 4.27
C ARG A 74 -5.26 -13.25 2.95
N ARG A 75 -6.27 -12.36 2.95
CA ARG A 75 -6.48 -11.47 1.81
C ARG A 75 -5.30 -10.52 1.66
N ARG A 76 -4.83 -10.36 0.43
CA ARG A 76 -3.77 -9.42 0.08
C ARG A 76 -4.25 -7.98 0.23
N TRP A 77 -3.30 -7.06 0.45
CA TRP A 77 -3.63 -5.64 0.53
C TRP A 77 -4.30 -5.13 -0.74
N PHE A 78 -5.09 -4.06 -0.59
CA PHE A 78 -5.70 -3.31 -1.70
C PHE A 78 -6.58 -4.13 -2.66
N ASP A 79 -7.15 -5.23 -2.16
CA ASP A 79 -8.00 -6.17 -2.92
C ASP A 79 -7.28 -6.78 -4.13
N LEU A 80 -5.96 -7.00 -4.00
CA LEU A 80 -5.14 -7.61 -5.04
C LEU A 80 -5.62 -9.01 -5.45
N ASP A 81 -6.37 -9.71 -4.60
CA ASP A 81 -6.93 -11.03 -4.91
C ASP A 81 -8.09 -10.96 -5.94
N ALA A 82 -8.70 -9.80 -6.14
CA ALA A 82 -9.72 -9.59 -7.17
C ALA A 82 -9.13 -9.19 -8.53
N ILE A 83 -7.81 -8.94 -8.60
CA ILE A 83 -7.12 -8.54 -9.83
C ILE A 83 -6.85 -9.78 -10.69
N THR A 84 -7.26 -9.70 -11.95
CA THR A 84 -6.98 -10.71 -12.97
C THR A 84 -5.83 -10.24 -13.87
N PRO A 85 -5.21 -11.11 -14.68
CA PRO A 85 -4.22 -10.70 -15.68
C PRO A 85 -4.71 -9.61 -16.66
N TRP A 86 -6.02 -9.43 -16.80
CA TRP A 86 -6.66 -8.46 -17.70
C TRP A 86 -7.07 -7.16 -17.01
N THR A 87 -7.00 -7.13 -15.67
CA THR A 87 -7.35 -5.94 -14.89
C THR A 87 -6.28 -4.87 -15.11
N PRO A 88 -6.64 -3.66 -15.57
CA PRO A 88 -5.65 -2.61 -15.82
C PRO A 88 -5.06 -2.10 -14.49
N PRO A 89 -3.78 -1.68 -14.47
CA PRO A 89 -3.20 -0.97 -13.35
C PRO A 89 -3.99 0.30 -13.00
N ARG A 90 -4.08 0.64 -11.71
CA ARG A 90 -4.81 1.83 -11.25
C ARG A 90 -4.27 2.35 -9.93
N LEU A 91 -4.41 3.65 -9.69
CA LEU A 91 -4.28 4.22 -8.35
C LEU A 91 -5.43 3.69 -7.48
N ALA A 92 -5.10 2.95 -6.44
CA ALA A 92 -6.04 2.19 -5.61
C ALA A 92 -6.36 2.85 -4.29
N ALA A 93 -5.34 3.38 -3.64
CA ALA A 93 -5.41 3.83 -2.26
C ALA A 93 -4.35 4.89 -1.97
N TRP A 94 -4.54 5.56 -0.84
CA TRP A 94 -3.57 6.40 -0.18
C TRP A 94 -3.43 5.90 1.26
N ILE A 95 -2.22 5.99 1.80
CA ILE A 95 -1.88 5.47 3.12
C ILE A 95 -1.55 6.64 4.03
N ALA A 96 -2.07 6.59 5.25
CA ALA A 96 -1.77 7.56 6.30
C ALA A 96 -0.86 6.95 7.36
N ARG A 97 0.25 7.62 7.66
CA ARG A 97 1.10 7.29 8.82
C ARG A 97 0.68 8.09 10.04
N THR A 98 0.89 7.51 11.21
CA THR A 98 0.60 8.12 12.51
C THR A 98 1.70 7.77 13.51
N GLY A 99 1.93 8.64 14.49
CA GLY A 99 2.81 8.36 15.63
C GLY A 99 2.20 7.39 16.64
N ASP A 100 0.88 7.20 16.62
CA ASP A 100 0.16 6.27 17.50
C ASP A 100 -1.04 5.66 16.77
N ILE A 101 -0.86 4.43 16.27
CA ILE A 101 -1.91 3.70 15.54
C ILE A 101 -3.05 3.25 16.45
N ARG A 102 -2.78 3.00 17.74
CA ARG A 102 -3.83 2.58 18.69
C ARG A 102 -4.74 3.76 19.04
N ALA A 103 -4.16 4.94 19.25
CA ALA A 103 -4.95 6.17 19.40
C ALA A 103 -5.75 6.48 18.13
N ALA A 104 -5.16 6.30 16.94
CA ALA A 104 -5.84 6.50 15.66
C ALA A 104 -7.05 5.59 15.49
N CYS A 105 -6.90 4.29 15.74
CA CYS A 105 -8.02 3.35 15.71
C CYS A 105 -9.11 3.71 16.75
N ALA A 106 -8.72 4.05 17.98
CA ALA A 106 -9.68 4.40 19.04
C ALA A 106 -10.47 5.70 18.76
N ALA A 107 -9.94 6.59 17.92
CA ALA A 107 -10.61 7.81 17.50
C ALA A 107 -11.42 7.64 16.20
N CYS A 108 -11.28 6.51 15.50
CA CYS A 108 -12.01 6.24 14.27
C CYS A 108 -13.44 5.79 14.59
N VAL A 109 -14.40 6.26 13.77
CA VAL A 109 -15.80 5.80 13.88
C VAL A 109 -16.01 4.41 13.28
N GLU A 110 -15.12 4.01 12.37
CA GLU A 110 -15.16 2.71 11.69
C GLU A 110 -14.29 1.69 12.42
N ASP A 111 -14.69 0.43 12.38
CA ASP A 111 -13.82 -0.67 12.80
C ASP A 111 -12.73 -0.91 11.74
N LEU A 112 -11.51 -0.51 12.06
CA LEU A 112 -10.33 -0.68 11.20
C LEU A 112 -9.66 -2.05 11.37
N GLY A 113 -10.20 -2.91 12.25
CA GLY A 113 -9.64 -4.22 12.55
C GLY A 113 -8.49 -4.20 13.56
N THR A 114 -7.81 -5.35 13.66
CA THR A 114 -6.74 -5.56 14.63
C THR A 114 -5.45 -4.85 14.18
N VAL A 115 -4.88 -4.04 15.08
CA VAL A 115 -3.54 -3.48 14.89
C VAL A 115 -2.49 -4.58 14.95
N GLU A 116 -1.81 -4.82 13.82
CA GLU A 116 -0.70 -5.76 13.69
C GLU A 116 0.62 -5.01 13.43
N PRO A 117 1.78 -5.55 13.88
CA PRO A 117 3.06 -5.03 13.45
C PRO A 117 3.27 -5.27 11.96
N MET A 118 3.92 -4.30 11.30
CA MET A 118 4.45 -4.45 9.95
C MET A 118 5.70 -5.33 10.05
N SER A 119 5.65 -6.55 9.53
CA SER A 119 6.76 -7.53 9.56
C SER A 119 6.87 -8.26 8.24
#